data_AF-A0A7C6B8L7-F1
#
_entry.id   AF-A0A7C6B8L7-F1
#
_cell.length_a   1.000
_cell.length_b   1.000
_cell.length_c   1.000
_cell.angle_alpha   90.00
_cell.angle_beta   90.00
_cell.angle_gamma   90.00
#
_symmetry.space_group_name_H-M   'P 1'
#
loop_
_entity.id
_entity.type
_entity.pdbx_description
1 polymer ?
#
loop_
_entity_poly.entity_id
_entity_poly.type
_entity_poly.pdbx_seq_one_letter_code
_entity_poly.pdbx_strand_id
1 'polypeptide(L)'
;MNSLQLHQSINLLVLLLLGVMFSNVHLAWMDILVILLFTLFIEHFFLYVNKHRPFYFSYASLTTAVGVMVLIYANTLWIYFVIITLGLAQKHFLLLKEQHLFNPSNFALIMALFFFYDESHMIAGQFGDEALFSMIVFVLALSILVRVGRFFVPFFFLFFYLLFQYLLIVHYDPVVTFQEIYHRFFSVT
;
A
#
# COMPACT_ATOMS: atom_id res chain seq x y z
N MET A 1 23.71 -6.27 5.62
CA MET A 1 22.39 -6.86 5.31
C MET A 1 21.39 -6.28 6.31
N ASN A 2 20.41 -5.46 5.89
CA ASN A 2 19.46 -4.87 6.84
C ASN A 2 18.34 -5.86 7.13
N SER A 3 18.45 -6.59 8.24
CA SER A 3 17.45 -7.55 8.71
C SER A 3 16.04 -6.94 8.73
N LEU A 4 15.91 -5.66 9.02
CA LEU A 4 14.63 -4.95 9.06
C LEU A 4 13.88 -4.92 7.71
N GLN A 5 14.57 -4.64 6.60
CA GLN A 5 13.96 -4.57 5.26
C GLN A 5 13.47 -5.94 4.78
N LEU A 6 14.20 -6.99 5.14
CA LEU A 6 13.80 -8.37 4.83
C LEU A 6 12.48 -8.72 5.53
N HIS A 7 12.35 -8.40 6.82
CA HIS A 7 11.13 -8.67 7.57
C HIS A 7 9.94 -7.85 7.07
N GLN A 8 10.15 -6.58 6.69
CA GLN A 8 9.11 -5.77 6.07
C GLN A 8 8.63 -6.41 4.76
N SER A 9 9.56 -6.87 3.93
CA SER A 9 9.26 -7.54 2.67
C SER A 9 8.48 -8.83 2.90
N ILE A 10 8.91 -9.66 3.86
CA ILE A 10 8.22 -10.90 4.23
C ILE A 10 6.81 -10.60 4.72
N ASN A 11 6.62 -9.66 5.63
CA ASN A 11 5.29 -9.36 6.18
C ASN A 11 4.34 -8.81 5.11
N LEU A 12 4.81 -7.94 4.22
CA LEU A 12 4.03 -7.44 3.08
C LEU A 12 3.69 -8.55 2.09
N LEU A 13 4.63 -9.46 1.83
CA LEU A 13 4.39 -10.59 0.94
C LEU A 13 3.38 -11.56 1.55
N VAL A 14 3.49 -11.85 2.86
CA VAL A 14 2.47 -12.62 3.60
C VAL A 14 1.11 -11.94 3.52
N LEU A 15 1.04 -10.61 3.69
CA LEU A 15 -0.20 -9.85 3.56
C LEU A 15 -0.82 -9.98 2.15
N LEU A 16 0.01 -9.90 1.09
CA LEU A 16 -0.45 -10.11 -0.29
C LEU A 16 -0.97 -11.52 -0.50
N LEU A 17 -0.24 -12.55 -0.03
CA LEU A 17 -0.66 -13.95 -0.17
C LEU A 17 -1.99 -14.20 0.55
N LEU A 18 -2.14 -13.66 1.77
CA LEU A 18 -3.39 -13.73 2.52
C LEU A 18 -4.52 -12.99 1.80
N GLY A 19 -4.24 -11.83 1.21
CA GLY A 19 -5.18 -11.08 0.38
C GLY A 19 -5.67 -11.87 -0.84
N VAL A 20 -4.77 -12.57 -1.52
CA VAL A 20 -5.11 -13.39 -2.70
C VAL A 20 -5.88 -14.66 -2.31
N MET A 21 -5.58 -15.26 -1.16
CA MET A 21 -6.20 -16.53 -0.75
C MET A 21 -7.56 -16.36 -0.06
N PHE A 22 -7.73 -15.30 0.75
CA PHE A 22 -8.89 -15.14 1.63
C PHE A 22 -9.70 -13.88 1.36
N SER A 23 -9.21 -13.02 0.46
CA SER A 23 -9.78 -11.68 0.25
C SER A 23 -9.99 -11.43 -1.24
N ASN A 24 -10.63 -10.31 -1.58
CA ASN A 24 -11.05 -9.99 -2.94
C ASN A 24 -9.91 -9.41 -3.80
N VAL A 25 -8.65 -9.83 -3.61
CA VAL A 25 -7.54 -9.41 -4.47
C VAL A 25 -7.65 -10.15 -5.80
N HIS A 26 -8.16 -9.46 -6.83
CA HIS A 26 -8.40 -10.02 -8.16
C HIS A 26 -7.12 -10.02 -9.02
N LEU A 27 -6.08 -10.72 -8.58
CA LEU A 27 -4.85 -10.92 -9.34
C LEU A 27 -4.52 -12.41 -9.39
N ALA A 28 -4.28 -12.95 -10.59
CA ALA A 28 -3.85 -14.33 -10.71
C ALA A 28 -2.42 -14.50 -10.17
N TRP A 29 -2.10 -15.70 -9.70
CA TRP A 29 -0.75 -16.03 -9.23
C TRP A 29 0.34 -15.75 -10.27
N MET A 30 0.03 -15.97 -11.55
CA MET A 30 0.94 -15.67 -12.65
C MET A 30 1.16 -14.17 -12.82
N ASP A 31 0.10 -13.37 -12.68
CA ASP A 31 0.17 -11.92 -12.81
C ASP A 31 1.08 -11.32 -11.74
N ILE A 32 0.94 -11.80 -10.51
CA ILE A 32 1.80 -11.40 -9.38
C ILE A 32 3.27 -11.70 -9.69
N LEU A 33 3.57 -12.93 -10.14
CA LEU A 33 4.94 -13.31 -10.49
C LEU A 33 5.52 -12.45 -11.62
N VAL A 34 4.73 -12.20 -12.67
CA VAL A 34 5.15 -11.36 -13.79
C VAL A 34 5.39 -9.91 -13.34
N ILE A 35 4.52 -9.35 -12.51
CA ILE A 35 4.69 -8.01 -11.93
C ILE A 35 5.97 -7.92 -11.09
N LEU A 36 6.25 -8.91 -10.25
CA LEU A 36 7.47 -8.93 -9.43
C LEU A 36 8.74 -9.06 -10.28
N LEU A 37 8.74 -9.93 -11.29
CA LEU A 37 9.86 -10.07 -12.23
C LEU A 37 10.11 -8.78 -13.02
N PHE A 38 9.04 -8.18 -13.53
CA PHE A 38 9.10 -6.90 -14.23
C PHE A 38 9.63 -5.78 -13.32
N THR A 39 9.20 -5.76 -12.06
CA THR A 39 9.68 -4.80 -11.05
C THR A 39 11.19 -4.92 -10.84
N LEU A 40 11.72 -6.14 -10.72
CA LEU A 40 13.15 -6.37 -10.58
C LEU A 40 13.92 -5.93 -11.84
N PHE A 41 13.36 -6.18 -13.02
CA PHE A 41 13.93 -5.74 -14.28
C PHE A 41 14.02 -4.21 -14.37
N ILE A 42 12.92 -3.49 -14.08
CA ILE A 42 12.89 -2.03 -14.11
C ILE A 42 13.80 -1.41 -13.05
N GLU A 43 13.80 -1.95 -11.83
CA GLU A 43 14.71 -1.49 -10.78
C GLU A 43 16.17 -1.66 -11.22
N HIS A 44 16.51 -2.80 -11.84
CA HIS A 44 17.86 -3.03 -12.35
C HIS A 44 18.22 -2.03 -13.45
N PHE A 45 17.31 -1.78 -14.39
CA PHE A 45 17.48 -0.78 -15.44
C PHE A 45 17.73 0.63 -14.86
N PHE A 46 16.93 1.08 -13.90
CA PHE A 46 17.13 2.39 -13.27
C PHE A 46 18.41 2.48 -12.43
N LEU A 47 18.81 1.41 -11.75
CA LEU A 47 20.08 1.37 -11.02
C LEU A 47 21.29 1.44 -11.96
N TYR A 48 21.19 0.78 -13.12
CA TYR A 48 22.22 0.82 -14.15
C TYR A 48 22.33 2.23 -14.76
N VAL A 49 21.20 2.85 -15.12
CA VAL A 49 21.17 4.17 -15.76
C VAL A 49 21.56 5.30 -14.80
N ASN A 50 21.03 5.32 -13.58
CA ASN A 50 21.18 6.46 -12.67
C ASN A 50 22.43 6.37 -11.78
N LYS A 51 22.82 5.16 -11.37
CA LYS A 51 23.88 4.96 -10.35
C LYS A 51 25.06 4.13 -10.83
N HIS A 52 25.05 3.70 -12.10
CA HIS A 52 26.06 2.83 -12.72
C HIS A 52 26.44 1.62 -11.84
N ARG A 53 25.47 1.07 -11.11
CA ARG A 53 25.71 -0.08 -10.23
C ARG A 53 25.47 -1.40 -10.98
N PRO A 54 26.28 -2.44 -10.69
CA PRO A 54 26.01 -3.78 -11.20
C PRO A 54 24.71 -4.33 -10.59
N PHE A 55 24.26 -5.49 -11.09
CA PHE A 55 23.04 -6.17 -10.66
C PHE A 55 22.88 -6.16 -9.13
N TYR A 56 21.77 -5.60 -8.66
CA TYR A 56 21.48 -5.43 -7.24
C TYR A 56 20.03 -5.81 -6.96
N PHE A 57 19.86 -6.78 -6.08
CA PHE A 57 18.55 -7.25 -5.66
C PHE A 57 17.95 -6.29 -4.61
N SER A 58 16.99 -5.47 -5.02
CA SER A 58 16.42 -4.41 -4.20
C SER A 58 15.13 -4.84 -3.52
N TYR A 59 15.22 -5.23 -2.24
CA TYR A 59 14.04 -5.53 -1.41
C TYR A 59 13.02 -4.38 -1.39
N ALA A 60 13.51 -3.13 -1.40
CA ALA A 60 12.66 -1.94 -1.42
C ALA A 60 11.82 -1.79 -2.69
N SER A 61 12.29 -2.31 -3.84
CA SER A 61 11.49 -2.33 -5.08
C SER A 61 10.34 -3.33 -4.98
N LEU A 62 10.61 -4.52 -4.42
CA LEU A 62 9.58 -5.54 -4.18
C LEU A 62 8.52 -5.06 -3.19
N THR A 63 8.91 -4.41 -2.09
CA THR A 63 7.93 -3.81 -1.17
C THR A 63 7.06 -2.74 -1.84
N THR A 64 7.60 -2.03 -2.83
CA THR A 64 6.84 -1.05 -3.61
C THR A 64 5.79 -1.75 -4.48
N ALA A 65 6.19 -2.75 -5.26
CA ALA A 65 5.27 -3.50 -6.11
C ALA A 65 4.20 -4.25 -5.31
N VAL A 66 4.59 -4.91 -4.21
CA VAL A 66 3.66 -5.58 -3.30
C VAL A 66 2.70 -4.58 -2.66
N GLY A 67 3.19 -3.42 -2.20
CA GLY A 67 2.33 -2.36 -1.66
C GLY A 67 1.30 -1.86 -2.68
N VAL A 68 1.69 -1.72 -3.95
CA VAL A 68 0.76 -1.36 -5.03
C VAL A 68 -0.28 -2.46 -5.26
N MET A 69 0.15 -3.72 -5.44
CA MET A 69 -0.76 -4.85 -5.67
C MET A 69 -1.76 -5.07 -4.53
N VAL A 70 -1.37 -4.75 -3.29
CA VAL A 70 -2.22 -4.84 -2.10
C VAL A 70 -3.26 -3.71 -2.02
N LEU A 71 -3.00 -2.55 -2.62
CA LEU A 71 -3.81 -1.35 -2.40
C LEU A 71 -4.66 -0.96 -3.61
N ILE A 72 -4.31 -1.42 -4.81
CA ILE A 72 -4.99 -1.06 -6.04
C ILE A 72 -5.54 -2.26 -6.79
N TYR A 73 -6.74 -2.06 -7.32
CA TYR A 73 -7.27 -2.89 -8.38
C TYR A 73 -7.20 -2.13 -9.69
N ALA A 74 -6.73 -2.80 -10.74
CA ALA A 74 -6.77 -2.29 -12.11
C ALA A 74 -7.36 -3.36 -13.04
N ASN A 75 -8.16 -2.92 -14.01
CA ASN A 75 -8.83 -3.80 -14.96
C ASN A 75 -7.85 -4.58 -15.85
N THR A 76 -6.66 -4.02 -16.07
CA THR A 76 -5.67 -4.56 -16.99
C THR A 76 -4.28 -4.59 -16.40
N LEU A 77 -3.52 -5.63 -16.75
CA LEU A 77 -2.21 -5.91 -16.14
C LEU A 77 -1.14 -4.87 -16.50
N TRP A 78 -1.23 -4.25 -17.67
CA TRP A 78 -0.25 -3.25 -18.11
C TRP A 78 -0.27 -1.99 -17.25
N ILE A 79 -1.42 -1.64 -16.63
CA ILE A 79 -1.53 -0.50 -15.71
C ILE A 79 -0.58 -0.69 -14.54
N TYR A 80 -0.51 -1.90 -13.95
CA TYR A 80 0.42 -2.21 -12.87
C TYR A 80 1.87 -1.95 -13.28
N PHE A 81 2.28 -2.36 -14.49
CA PHE A 81 3.63 -2.10 -14.99
C PHE A 81 3.94 -0.61 -15.09
N VAL A 82 3.01 0.18 -15.64
CA VAL A 82 3.21 1.63 -15.80
C VAL A 82 3.32 2.32 -14.45
N ILE A 83 2.37 2.09 -13.53
CA ILE A 83 2.34 2.80 -12.25
C ILE A 83 3.51 2.39 -11.33
N ILE A 84 3.93 1.12 -11.35
CA ILE A 84 5.12 0.66 -10.62
C ILE A 84 6.37 1.30 -11.20
N THR A 85 6.46 1.40 -12.54
CA THR A 85 7.58 2.07 -13.20
C THR A 85 7.65 3.54 -12.79
N LEU A 86 6.50 4.25 -12.73
CA LEU A 86 6.45 5.64 -12.26
C LEU A 86 6.85 5.78 -10.79
N GLY A 87 6.40 4.86 -9.93
CA GLY A 87 6.81 4.81 -8.51
C GLY A 87 8.32 4.62 -8.35
N LEU A 88 8.90 3.67 -9.08
CA LEU A 88 10.35 3.43 -9.07
C LEU A 88 11.12 4.60 -9.72
N ALA A 89 10.58 5.23 -10.75
CA ALA A 89 11.18 6.42 -11.35
C ALA A 89 11.25 7.57 -10.33
N GLN A 90 10.18 7.80 -9.55
CA GLN A 90 10.19 8.77 -8.45
C GLN A 90 11.29 8.44 -7.42
N LYS A 91 11.43 7.17 -7.02
CA LYS A 91 12.45 6.72 -6.07
C LYS A 91 13.88 7.04 -6.53
N HIS A 92 14.16 6.95 -7.83
CA HIS A 92 15.52 7.11 -8.36
C HIS A 92 15.82 8.53 -8.88
N PHE A 93 14.85 9.20 -9.49
CA PHE A 93 15.08 10.48 -10.18
C PHE A 93 14.52 11.69 -9.43
N LEU A 94 13.51 11.52 -8.56
CA LEU A 94 12.90 12.61 -7.80
C LEU A 94 13.39 12.59 -6.34
N LEU A 95 14.67 12.95 -6.19
CA LEU A 95 15.39 12.99 -4.92
C LEU A 95 15.56 14.44 -4.44
N LEU A 96 15.24 14.70 -3.18
CA LEU A 96 15.57 15.95 -2.49
C LEU A 96 16.58 15.64 -1.38
N LYS A 97 17.76 16.28 -1.43
CA LYS A 97 18.87 16.00 -0.49
C LYS A 97 19.22 14.50 -0.42
N GLU A 98 19.28 13.84 -1.59
CA GLU A 98 19.54 12.39 -1.75
C GLU A 98 18.47 11.45 -1.16
N GLN A 99 17.35 11.99 -0.67
CA GLN A 99 16.23 11.19 -0.17
C GLN A 99 15.04 11.27 -1.14
N HIS A 100 14.31 10.17 -1.27
CA HIS A 100 13.09 10.16 -2.07
C HIS A 100 12.02 11.06 -1.41
N LEU A 101 11.42 11.94 -2.21
CA LEU A 101 10.42 12.89 -1.72
C LEU A 101 9.17 12.20 -1.16
N PHE A 102 8.68 11.18 -1.88
CA PHE A 102 7.46 10.48 -1.55
C PHE A 102 7.74 9.00 -1.24
N ASN A 103 6.77 8.32 -0.64
CA ASN A 103 6.76 6.87 -0.62
C ASN A 103 6.49 6.38 -2.05
N PRO A 104 7.40 5.61 -2.68
CA PRO A 104 7.25 5.15 -4.06
C PRO A 104 5.93 4.42 -4.33
N SER A 105 5.43 3.64 -3.35
CA SER A 105 4.16 2.93 -3.47
C SER A 105 2.99 3.93 -3.50
N ASN A 106 2.99 4.91 -2.60
CA ASN A 106 1.92 5.92 -2.56
C ASN A 106 1.95 6.81 -3.81
N PHE A 107 3.15 7.12 -4.31
CA PHE A 107 3.29 7.86 -5.56
C PHE A 107 2.70 7.08 -6.75
N ALA A 108 3.01 5.78 -6.84
CA ALA A 108 2.40 4.91 -7.86
C ALA A 108 0.86 4.89 -7.75
N LEU A 109 0.31 4.84 -6.54
CA LEU A 109 -1.14 4.91 -6.34
C LEU A 109 -1.74 6.25 -6.79
N ILE A 110 -1.10 7.36 -6.47
CA ILE A 110 -1.53 8.69 -6.94
C ILE A 110 -1.49 8.75 -8.46
N MET A 111 -0.43 8.21 -9.09
CA MET A 111 -0.33 8.17 -10.54
C MET A 111 -1.39 7.30 -11.19
N ALA A 112 -1.77 6.19 -10.55
CA ALA A 112 -2.88 5.37 -11.01
C ALA A 112 -4.20 6.15 -10.99
N LEU A 113 -4.51 6.80 -9.87
CA LEU A 113 -5.71 7.63 -9.75
C LEU A 113 -5.71 8.85 -10.67
N PHE A 114 -4.54 9.35 -11.08
CA PHE A 114 -4.44 10.52 -11.95
C PHE A 114 -4.56 10.16 -13.43
N PHE A 115 -3.92 9.08 -13.87
CA PHE A 115 -3.86 8.69 -15.28
C PHE A 115 -4.86 7.61 -15.69
N PHE A 116 -5.34 6.80 -14.74
CA PHE A 116 -6.17 5.62 -14.98
C PHE A 116 -7.36 5.58 -14.02
N TYR A 117 -8.00 6.72 -13.76
CA TYR A 117 -9.11 6.81 -12.79
C TYR A 117 -10.34 6.00 -13.19
N ASP A 118 -10.50 5.71 -14.48
CA ASP A 118 -11.57 4.94 -15.09
C ASP A 118 -11.28 3.43 -15.12
N GLU A 119 -10.00 3.05 -15.20
CA GLU A 119 -9.55 1.66 -15.27
C GLU A 119 -8.91 1.13 -13.97
N SER A 120 -8.67 2.01 -12.98
CA SER A 120 -8.07 1.66 -11.69
C SER A 120 -8.71 2.38 -10.52
N HIS A 121 -8.84 1.68 -9.40
CA HIS A 121 -9.38 2.26 -8.16
C HIS A 121 -8.75 1.60 -6.93
N MET A 122 -8.69 2.38 -5.85
CA MET A 122 -8.27 1.86 -4.55
C MET A 122 -9.43 1.09 -3.91
N ILE A 123 -9.19 -0.14 -3.47
CA ILE A 123 -10.22 -0.93 -2.78
C ILE A 123 -9.90 -0.95 -1.29
N ALA A 124 -10.58 -0.10 -0.51
CA ALA A 124 -10.42 -0.08 0.94
C ALA A 124 -10.95 -1.36 1.62
N GLY A 125 -11.99 -1.97 1.04
CA GLY A 125 -12.60 -3.23 1.52
C GLY A 125 -12.00 -4.50 0.92
N GLN A 126 -10.82 -4.45 0.29
CA GLN A 126 -10.24 -5.61 -0.39
C GLN A 126 -10.07 -6.79 0.58
N PHE A 127 -9.72 -6.46 1.82
CA PHE A 127 -9.52 -7.39 2.92
C PHE A 127 -10.81 -7.91 3.59
N GLY A 128 -11.99 -7.52 3.09
CA GLY A 128 -13.29 -8.02 3.56
C GLY A 128 -13.66 -7.60 4.97
N ASP A 129 -14.87 -7.97 5.37
CA ASP A 129 -15.44 -7.62 6.69
C ASP A 129 -15.33 -8.76 7.70
N GLU A 130 -14.67 -9.86 7.34
CA GLU A 130 -14.46 -10.97 8.26
C GLU A 130 -13.55 -10.55 9.42
N ALA A 131 -14.12 -10.57 10.63
CA ALA A 131 -13.45 -10.11 11.84
C ALA A 131 -12.11 -10.83 12.11
N LEU A 132 -12.03 -12.13 11.83
CA LEU A 132 -10.80 -12.91 12.01
C LEU A 132 -9.70 -12.46 11.04
N PHE A 133 -10.05 -12.26 9.77
CA PHE A 133 -9.10 -11.82 8.76
C PHE A 133 -8.63 -10.38 9.04
N SER A 134 -9.56 -9.49 9.39
CA SER A 134 -9.25 -8.12 9.84
C SER A 134 -8.32 -8.11 11.05
N MET A 135 -8.51 -9.02 12.02
CA MET A 135 -7.63 -9.15 13.18
C MET A 135 -6.22 -9.61 12.77
N ILE A 136 -6.09 -10.56 11.84
CA ILE A 136 -4.80 -11.02 11.32
C ILE A 136 -4.05 -9.87 10.63
N VAL A 137 -4.72 -9.15 9.74
CA VAL A 137 -4.16 -7.98 9.05
C VAL A 137 -3.73 -6.92 10.05
N PHE A 138 -4.55 -6.65 11.07
CA PHE A 138 -4.24 -5.70 12.13
C PHE A 138 -2.98 -6.11 12.92
N VAL A 139 -2.86 -7.38 13.33
CA VAL A 139 -1.68 -7.89 14.05
C VAL A 139 -0.42 -7.80 13.18
N LEU A 140 -0.51 -8.15 11.90
CA LEU A 140 0.61 -8.04 10.96
C LEU A 140 1.04 -6.57 10.78
N ALA A 141 0.10 -5.66 10.58
CA ALA A 141 0.36 -4.23 10.45
C ALA A 141 0.99 -3.65 11.73
N LEU A 142 0.44 -3.99 12.89
CA LEU A 142 0.94 -3.56 14.19
C LEU A 142 2.37 -4.08 14.45
N SER A 143 2.64 -5.34 14.10
CA SER A 143 3.97 -5.95 14.21
C SER A 143 5.02 -5.18 13.39
N ILE A 144 4.67 -4.77 12.16
CA ILE A 144 5.54 -3.92 11.33
C ILE A 144 5.80 -2.57 12.02
N LEU A 145 4.75 -1.91 12.50
CA LEU A 145 4.84 -0.57 13.11
C LEU A 145 5.69 -0.54 14.37
N VAL A 146 5.51 -1.52 15.25
CA VAL A 146 6.29 -1.67 16.48
C VAL A 146 7.76 -1.89 16.14
N ARG A 147 8.05 -2.76 15.17
CA ARG A 147 9.42 -3.09 14.78
C ARG A 147 10.18 -1.92 14.15
N VAL A 148 9.48 -1.06 13.41
CA VAL A 148 10.07 0.12 12.76
C VAL A 148 10.13 1.32 13.73
N GLY A 149 9.60 1.18 14.95
CA GLY A 149 9.58 2.26 15.95
C GLY A 149 8.65 3.42 15.56
N ARG A 150 7.65 3.16 14.71
CA ARG A 150 6.74 4.19 14.16
C ARG A 150 5.29 4.05 14.63
N PHE A 151 5.04 3.29 15.69
CA PHE A 151 3.70 3.07 16.24
C PHE A 151 2.95 4.38 16.59
N PHE A 152 3.66 5.43 16.99
CA PHE A 152 3.04 6.73 17.29
C PHE A 152 2.39 7.39 16.06
N VAL A 153 2.92 7.18 14.85
CA VAL A 153 2.41 7.83 13.63
C VAL A 153 0.94 7.45 13.34
N PRO A 154 0.57 6.16 13.20
CA PRO A 154 -0.81 5.77 12.99
C PRO A 154 -1.68 6.05 14.22
N PHE A 155 -1.14 5.97 15.44
CA PHE A 155 -1.89 6.31 16.65
C PHE A 155 -2.36 7.77 16.65
N PHE A 156 -1.44 8.72 16.41
CA PHE A 156 -1.81 10.14 16.33
C PHE A 156 -2.68 10.42 15.12
N PHE A 157 -2.41 9.79 13.97
CA PHE A 157 -3.27 9.92 12.79
C PHE A 157 -4.72 9.52 13.11
N LEU A 158 -4.93 8.33 13.70
CA LEU A 158 -6.25 7.86 14.10
C LEU A 158 -6.89 8.78 15.13
N PHE A 159 -6.15 9.20 16.15
CA PHE A 159 -6.65 10.11 17.18
C PHE A 159 -7.15 11.43 16.58
N PHE A 160 -6.34 12.10 15.75
CA PHE A 160 -6.72 13.36 15.13
C PHE A 160 -7.79 13.20 14.05
N TYR A 161 -7.79 12.09 13.30
CA TYR A 161 -8.84 11.77 12.35
C TYR A 161 -10.20 11.63 13.04
N LEU A 162 -10.25 10.84 14.13
CA LEU A 162 -11.48 10.65 14.92
C LEU A 162 -11.91 11.94 15.62
N LEU A 163 -10.95 12.72 16.16
CA LEU A 163 -11.25 14.02 16.75
C LEU A 163 -11.84 14.98 15.71
N PHE A 164 -11.22 15.07 14.54
CA PHE A 164 -11.71 15.91 13.45
C PHE A 164 -13.11 15.48 12.98
N GLN A 165 -13.32 14.16 12.81
CA GLN A 165 -14.61 13.60 12.47
C GLN A 165 -15.67 13.91 13.54
N TYR A 166 -15.35 13.74 14.82
CA TYR A 166 -16.24 14.09 15.93
C TYR A 166 -16.62 15.58 15.90
N LEU A 167 -15.64 16.47 15.71
CA LEU A 167 -15.90 17.90 15.62
C LEU A 167 -16.79 18.26 14.43
N LEU A 168 -16.58 17.64 13.27
CA LEU A 168 -17.45 17.82 12.11
C LEU A 168 -18.88 17.34 12.37
N ILE A 169 -19.05 16.15 12.94
CA ILE A 169 -20.38 15.59 13.22
C ILE A 169 -21.14 16.46 14.22
N VAL A 170 -20.50 16.84 15.33
CA VAL A 170 -21.11 17.72 16.35
C VAL A 170 -21.47 19.10 15.77
N HIS A 171 -20.69 19.60 14.81
CA HIS A 171 -20.97 20.88 14.15
C HIS A 171 -22.16 20.81 13.17
N TYR A 172 -22.31 19.70 12.43
CA TYR A 172 -23.34 19.55 11.39
C TYR A 172 -24.68 19.01 11.90
N ASP A 173 -24.70 18.02 12.81
CA ASP A 173 -25.93 17.51 13.43
C ASP A 173 -25.65 16.70 14.73
N PRO A 174 -25.88 17.25 15.95
CA PRO A 174 -25.52 16.58 17.20
C PRO A 174 -26.33 15.31 17.51
N VAL A 175 -27.46 15.07 16.82
CA VAL A 175 -28.34 13.92 17.07
C VAL A 175 -27.87 12.66 16.32
N VAL A 176 -27.10 12.81 15.24
CA VAL A 176 -26.67 11.73 14.34
C VAL A 176 -25.47 10.94 14.88
N THR A 177 -24.79 11.48 15.90
CA THR A 177 -23.50 11.01 16.43
C THR A 177 -23.45 9.53 16.82
N PHE A 178 -24.50 8.98 17.42
CA PHE A 178 -24.50 7.57 17.84
C PHE A 178 -24.93 6.60 16.73
N GLN A 179 -25.81 7.06 15.84
CA GLN A 179 -26.43 6.21 14.82
C GLN A 179 -25.51 6.02 13.61
N GLU A 180 -24.76 7.06 13.21
CA GLU A 180 -23.79 6.96 12.11
C GLU A 180 -22.54 6.14 12.47
N ILE A 181 -22.05 6.24 13.71
CA ILE A 181 -20.91 5.42 14.17
C ILE A 181 -21.31 3.94 14.20
N TYR A 182 -22.53 3.64 14.65
CA TYR A 182 -23.05 2.27 14.62
C TYR A 182 -23.27 1.76 13.19
N HIS A 183 -23.91 2.53 12.32
CA HIS A 183 -24.13 2.13 10.92
C HIS A 183 -22.79 1.95 10.16
N ARG A 184 -21.85 2.89 10.24
CA ARG A 184 -20.61 2.81 9.43
C ARG A 184 -19.66 1.68 9.82
N PHE A 185 -19.69 1.20 11.07
CA PHE A 185 -18.85 0.09 11.52
C PHE A 185 -19.57 -1.25 11.57
N PHE A 186 -20.90 -1.28 11.63
CA PHE A 186 -21.67 -2.52 11.83
C PHE A 186 -22.77 -2.78 10.79
N SER A 187 -23.09 -1.84 9.90
CA SER A 187 -23.97 -2.10 8.76
C SER A 187 -23.16 -2.32 7.48
N VAL A 188 -22.47 -3.44 7.41
CA VAL A 188 -22.24 -4.07 6.11
C VAL A 188 -23.22 -5.23 6.03
N THR A 189 -24.34 -4.97 5.36
CA THR A 189 -25.27 -5.96 4.81
C THR A 189 -25.54 -5.58 3.38
#